data_AF-A0A9W9JXV9-F1
#
_entry.id   AF-A0A9W9JXV9-F1
#
_cell.length_a   1.000
_cell.length_b   1.000
_cell.length_c   1.000
_cell.angle_alpha   90.00
_cell.angle_beta   90.00
_cell.angle_gamma   90.00
#
_symmetry.space_group_name_H-M   'P 1'
#
loop_
_entity.id
_entity.type
_entity.pdbx_description
1 polymer ?
#
loop_
_entity_poly.entity_id
_entity_poly.type
_entity_poly.pdbx_seq_one_letter_code
_entity_poly.pdbx_strand_id
1 'polypeptide(L)'
;MLLRSALLFFSIWTTVAFAKEYPTAYLIRHGEKPANPDDHDLTLDGVRRAQCLRTVFGAKSKYNISHIMAPTVKWNGEHGRALKTVLPLATDLGLEVDTHCSRKKAECVADAIRSFEGPGNLLIAWRHKNIPDIQEFLGSTDPLVYPDDRFDMIWTIPYPYDKITDIRSEECPGLDTRPGLVAQY
;
A
#
# COMPACT_ATOMS: atom_id res chain seq x y z
N MET A 1 -71.80 15.94 -21.76
CA MET A 1 -70.53 15.20 -21.99
C MET A 1 -69.40 16.08 -21.51
N LEU A 2 -68.61 15.65 -20.53
CA LEU A 2 -67.24 16.13 -20.23
C LEU A 2 -66.70 15.29 -19.06
N LEU A 3 -66.06 14.16 -19.38
CA LEU A 3 -65.38 13.31 -18.41
C LEU A 3 -63.95 13.85 -18.22
N ARG A 4 -63.61 14.31 -17.01
CA ARG A 4 -62.26 14.78 -16.66
C ARG A 4 -61.39 13.57 -16.33
N SER A 5 -60.48 13.19 -17.23
CA SER A 5 -59.44 12.20 -16.96
C SER A 5 -58.36 12.81 -16.08
N ALA A 6 -58.17 12.26 -14.87
CA ALA A 6 -57.03 12.56 -14.01
C ALA A 6 -55.88 11.59 -14.36
N LEU A 7 -54.81 12.09 -14.98
CA LEU A 7 -53.57 11.33 -15.14
C LEU A 7 -52.79 11.37 -13.81
N LEU A 8 -52.71 10.22 -13.13
CA LEU A 8 -51.81 9.99 -12.02
C LEU A 8 -50.40 9.73 -12.56
N PHE A 9 -49.52 10.73 -12.47
CA PHE A 9 -48.08 10.55 -12.72
C PHE A 9 -47.44 9.84 -11.53
N PHE A 10 -47.27 8.52 -11.62
CA PHE A 10 -46.41 7.76 -10.69
C PHE A 10 -44.94 8.08 -11.02
N SER A 11 -44.31 8.92 -10.20
CA SER A 11 -42.86 9.15 -10.26
C SER A 11 -42.15 7.95 -9.64
N ILE A 12 -41.55 7.10 -10.47
CA ILE A 12 -40.73 5.97 -10.02
C ILE A 12 -39.40 6.52 -9.50
N TRP A 13 -39.21 6.49 -8.18
CA TRP A 13 -37.91 6.75 -7.55
C TRP A 13 -37.04 5.50 -7.69
N THR A 14 -36.18 5.47 -8.71
CA THR A 14 -35.11 4.46 -8.79
C THR A 14 -34.01 4.82 -7.79
N THR A 15 -33.96 4.12 -6.66
CA THR A 15 -32.83 4.18 -5.74
C THR A 15 -31.64 3.47 -6.37
N VAL A 16 -30.60 4.22 -6.73
CA VAL A 16 -29.32 3.64 -7.16
C VAL A 16 -28.55 3.25 -5.89
N ALA A 17 -28.42 1.95 -5.63
CA ALA A 17 -27.54 1.44 -4.58
C ALA A 17 -26.10 1.49 -5.08
N PHE A 18 -25.25 2.33 -4.48
CA PHE A 18 -23.81 2.27 -4.71
C PHE A 18 -23.23 1.12 -3.91
N ALA A 19 -22.56 0.17 -4.57
CA ALA A 19 -21.77 -0.83 -3.88
C ALA A 19 -20.60 -0.13 -3.16
N LYS A 20 -20.39 -0.43 -1.87
CA LYS A 20 -19.21 0.04 -1.12
C LYS A 20 -17.98 -0.59 -1.76
N GLU A 21 -17.19 0.20 -2.46
CA GLU A 21 -15.88 -0.22 -2.97
C GLU A 21 -14.90 -0.19 -1.79
N TYR A 22 -14.24 -1.32 -1.56
CA TYR A 22 -13.22 -1.42 -0.51
C TYR A 22 -11.84 -1.19 -1.12
N PRO A 23 -10.98 -0.43 -0.44
CA PRO A 23 -9.66 -0.14 -0.93
C PRO A 23 -8.80 -1.42 -0.92
N THR A 24 -7.77 -1.42 -1.76
CA THR A 24 -6.72 -2.45 -1.75
C THR A 24 -5.53 -1.90 -0.97
N ALA A 25 -4.93 -2.73 -0.13
CA ALA A 25 -3.65 -2.42 0.49
C ALA A 25 -2.51 -3.03 -0.34
N TYR A 26 -1.49 -2.21 -0.62
CA TYR A 26 -0.26 -2.64 -1.24
C TYR A 26 0.88 -2.57 -0.22
N LEU A 27 1.52 -3.69 0.08
CA LEU A 27 2.66 -3.73 0.99
C LEU A 27 3.97 -3.85 0.19
N ILE A 28 4.91 -2.96 0.50
CA ILE A 28 6.28 -2.99 -0.02
C ILE A 28 7.29 -2.92 1.13
N ARG A 29 8.50 -3.42 0.88
CA ARG A 29 9.64 -3.19 1.76
C ARG A 29 10.25 -1.82 1.47
N HIS A 30 10.90 -1.21 2.46
CA HIS A 30 11.84 -0.12 2.21
C HIS A 30 12.89 -0.51 1.15
N GLY A 31 13.42 0.47 0.41
CA GLY A 31 14.46 0.27 -0.59
C GLY A 31 15.81 -0.17 -0.03
N GLU A 32 16.77 -0.39 -0.92
CA GLU A 32 18.07 -0.99 -0.63
C GLU A 32 18.79 -0.25 0.50
N LYS A 33 19.38 -1.03 1.40
CA LYS A 33 20.01 -0.55 2.63
C LYS A 33 21.50 -0.87 2.65
N PRO A 34 22.31 -0.07 3.35
CA PRO A 34 23.71 -0.39 3.61
C PRO A 34 23.89 -1.74 4.31
N ALA A 35 25.08 -2.32 4.16
CA ALA A 35 25.48 -3.52 4.90
C ALA A 35 25.59 -3.21 6.40
N ASN A 36 26.10 -2.02 6.75
CA ASN A 36 26.15 -1.54 8.13
C ASN A 36 24.73 -1.39 8.70
N PRO A 37 24.34 -2.13 9.75
CA PRO A 37 23.00 -2.04 10.33
C PRO A 37 22.72 -0.68 11.00
N ASP A 38 23.77 0.01 11.48
CA ASP A 38 23.69 1.29 12.19
C ASP A 38 23.57 2.48 11.22
N ASP A 39 23.80 2.26 9.93
CA ASP A 39 23.54 3.27 8.91
C ASP A 39 22.06 3.23 8.49
N HIS A 40 21.27 4.15 9.01
CA HIS A 40 19.81 4.20 8.83
C HIS A 40 19.35 4.82 7.50
N ASP A 41 20.26 5.08 6.56
CA ASP A 41 19.95 5.62 5.25
C ASP A 41 19.66 4.53 4.20
N LEU A 42 19.25 5.00 3.02
CA LEU A 42 19.16 4.20 1.79
C LEU A 42 20.53 4.21 1.08
N THR A 43 20.85 3.13 0.38
CA THR A 43 21.97 3.18 -0.58
C THR A 43 21.59 4.02 -1.81
N LEU A 44 22.54 4.25 -2.73
CA LEU A 44 22.24 4.85 -4.02
C LEU A 44 21.16 4.08 -4.79
N ASP A 45 21.20 2.76 -4.74
CA ASP A 45 20.16 1.92 -5.36
C ASP A 45 18.81 2.07 -4.66
N GLY A 46 18.79 2.20 -3.32
CA GLY A 46 17.57 2.48 -2.57
C GLY A 46 16.97 3.84 -2.92
N VAL A 47 17.81 4.85 -3.17
CA VAL A 47 17.37 6.15 -3.68
C VAL A 47 16.84 6.04 -5.11
N ARG A 48 17.50 5.26 -5.99
CA ARG A 48 17.00 5.00 -7.36
C ARG A 48 15.65 4.29 -7.34
N ARG A 49 15.44 3.31 -6.44
CA ARG A 49 14.16 2.66 -6.23
C ARG A 49 13.10 3.68 -5.80
N ALA A 50 13.39 4.52 -4.81
CA ALA A 50 12.48 5.57 -4.37
C ALA A 50 12.04 6.50 -5.52
N GLN A 51 12.94 6.79 -6.48
CA GLN A 51 12.60 7.55 -7.68
C GLN A 51 11.77 6.73 -8.68
N CYS A 52 12.08 5.45 -8.88
CA CYS A 52 11.31 4.54 -9.71
C CYS A 52 9.85 4.41 -9.23
N LEU A 53 9.61 4.34 -7.92
CA LEU A 53 8.27 4.21 -7.34
C LEU A 53 7.30 5.33 -7.74
N ARG A 54 7.81 6.52 -8.06
CA ARG A 54 7.02 7.64 -8.60
C ARG A 54 6.31 7.29 -9.91
N THR A 55 6.92 6.41 -10.71
CA THR A 55 6.34 5.90 -11.96
C THR A 55 5.43 4.70 -11.70
N VAL A 56 5.87 3.78 -10.82
CA VAL A 56 5.13 2.55 -10.49
C VAL A 56 3.76 2.88 -9.88
N PHE A 57 3.74 3.77 -8.89
CA PHE A 57 2.57 4.11 -8.08
C PHE A 57 2.03 5.52 -8.33
N GLY A 58 2.55 6.24 -9.33
CA GLY A 58 2.16 7.62 -9.61
C GLY A 58 0.68 7.81 -9.95
N ALA A 59 0.25 9.06 -10.12
CA ALA A 59 -1.16 9.43 -10.28
C ALA A 59 -1.88 8.76 -11.46
N LYS A 60 -1.14 8.30 -12.48
CA LYS A 60 -1.68 7.59 -13.66
C LYS A 60 -1.54 6.06 -13.56
N SER A 61 -1.01 5.55 -12.45
CA SER A 61 -0.83 4.12 -12.26
C SER A 61 -2.17 3.43 -12.02
N LYS A 62 -2.22 2.12 -12.31
CA LYS A 62 -3.36 1.25 -11.98
C LYS A 62 -3.59 1.12 -10.46
N TYR A 63 -2.61 1.49 -9.64
CA TYR A 63 -2.65 1.30 -8.20
C TYR A 63 -3.51 2.36 -7.50
N ASN A 64 -3.74 3.53 -8.10
CA ASN A 64 -4.63 4.58 -7.57
C ASN A 64 -4.36 4.91 -6.08
N ILE A 65 -3.10 5.19 -5.73
CA ILE A 65 -2.68 5.42 -4.34
C ILE A 65 -3.19 6.77 -3.85
N SER A 66 -3.83 6.76 -2.69
CA SER A 66 -4.42 7.93 -2.02
C SER A 66 -4.00 8.06 -0.55
N HIS A 67 -3.38 7.01 0.00
CA HIS A 67 -2.87 6.99 1.35
C HIS A 67 -1.55 6.24 1.40
N ILE A 68 -0.55 6.80 2.06
CA ILE A 68 0.79 6.22 2.16
C ILE A 68 1.20 6.14 3.62
N MET A 69 1.60 4.96 4.08
CA MET A 69 2.08 4.75 5.44
C MET A 69 3.56 4.32 5.46
N ALA A 70 4.26 4.80 6.49
CA ALA A 70 5.61 4.38 6.85
C ALA A 70 5.74 4.40 8.40
N PRO A 71 6.75 3.76 9.01
CA PRO A 71 6.86 3.76 10.46
C PRO A 71 7.27 5.13 11.00
N THR A 72 6.90 5.43 12.24
CA THR A 72 7.47 6.55 12.99
C THR A 72 9.00 6.48 12.97
N VAL A 73 9.64 7.60 12.60
CA VAL A 73 11.09 7.76 12.57
C VAL A 73 11.56 8.25 13.93
N LYS A 74 12.57 7.61 14.51
CA LYS A 74 13.15 8.08 15.77
C LYS A 74 14.03 9.31 15.53
N TRP A 75 14.31 10.06 16.59
CA TRP A 75 15.15 11.25 16.56
C TRP A 75 16.55 11.03 15.96
N ASN A 76 17.12 9.81 16.10
CA ASN A 76 18.41 9.42 15.54
C ASN A 76 18.33 8.90 14.09
N GLY A 77 17.18 9.05 13.42
CA GLY A 77 16.96 8.56 12.06
C GLY A 77 16.62 7.07 11.93
N GLU A 78 16.66 6.31 13.04
CA GLU A 78 16.22 4.92 13.02
C GLU A 78 14.81 4.79 12.45
N HIS A 79 14.62 3.75 11.65
CA HIS A 79 13.34 3.40 11.01
C HIS A 79 12.96 4.36 9.86
N GLY A 80 13.82 5.31 9.50
CA GLY A 80 13.59 6.27 8.42
C GLY A 80 13.62 5.71 6.99
N ARG A 81 14.18 4.52 6.74
CA ARG A 81 14.34 3.99 5.37
C ARG A 81 13.01 3.86 4.63
N ALA A 82 11.98 3.32 5.28
CA ALA A 82 10.66 3.16 4.67
C ALA A 82 10.03 4.51 4.30
N LEU A 83 10.12 5.51 5.18
CA LEU A 83 9.70 6.89 4.88
C LEU A 83 10.47 7.44 3.68
N LYS A 84 11.80 7.34 3.68
CA LYS A 84 12.67 7.83 2.59
C LYS A 84 12.36 7.15 1.25
N THR A 85 11.91 5.89 1.26
CA THR A 85 11.53 5.15 0.05
C THR A 85 10.28 5.72 -0.61
N VAL A 86 9.26 6.12 0.16
CA VAL A 86 7.97 6.57 -0.39
C VAL A 86 7.83 8.09 -0.47
N LEU A 87 8.70 8.85 0.21
CA LEU A 87 8.60 10.31 0.28
C LEU A 87 8.58 11.01 -1.10
N PRO A 88 9.39 10.61 -2.11
CA PRO A 88 9.31 11.23 -3.43
C PRO A 88 7.95 11.01 -4.11
N LEU A 89 7.39 9.80 -4.00
CA LEU A 89 6.06 9.48 -4.53
C LEU A 89 4.97 10.28 -3.80
N ALA A 90 5.01 10.33 -2.47
CA ALA A 90 4.04 11.07 -1.67
C ALA A 90 4.03 12.56 -2.05
N THR A 91 5.22 13.13 -2.27
CA THR A 91 5.39 14.51 -2.74
C THR A 91 4.71 14.73 -4.11
N ASP A 92 4.93 13.82 -5.07
CA ASP A 92 4.32 13.92 -6.40
C ASP A 92 2.78 13.80 -6.37
N LEU A 93 2.24 12.98 -5.46
CA LEU A 93 0.81 12.79 -5.28
C LEU A 93 0.15 13.89 -4.43
N GLY A 94 0.94 14.78 -3.81
CA GLY A 94 0.43 15.77 -2.87
C GLY A 94 -0.11 15.16 -1.58
N LEU A 95 0.45 14.01 -1.15
CA LEU A 95 0.06 13.29 0.05
C LEU A 95 1.10 13.47 1.16
N GLU A 96 0.62 13.53 2.40
CA GLU A 96 1.48 13.31 3.57
C GLU A 96 1.71 11.80 3.78
N VAL A 97 2.91 11.44 4.23
CA VAL A 97 3.18 10.07 4.66
C VAL A 97 2.73 9.92 6.10
N ASP A 98 1.74 9.08 6.33
CA ASP A 98 1.29 8.75 7.67
C ASP A 98 2.36 7.93 8.39
N THR A 99 2.81 8.44 9.53
CA THR A 99 3.87 7.86 10.36
C THR A 99 3.46 7.58 11.80
N HIS A 100 2.15 7.53 12.09
CA HIS A 100 1.65 7.39 13.46
C HIS A 100 1.97 6.01 14.10
N CYS A 101 2.06 4.95 13.30
CA CYS A 101 2.41 3.62 13.80
C CYS A 101 3.92 3.44 13.94
N SER A 102 4.37 2.96 15.10
CA SER A 102 5.78 2.58 15.28
C SER A 102 6.12 1.29 14.51
N ARG A 103 7.39 1.12 14.10
CA ARG A 103 7.87 -0.04 13.33
C ARG A 103 7.49 -1.42 13.90
N LYS A 104 7.36 -1.55 15.22
CA LYS A 104 7.06 -2.83 15.90
C LYS A 104 5.58 -3.05 16.19
N LYS A 105 4.70 -2.13 15.81
CA LYS A 105 3.25 -2.19 16.10
C LYS A 105 2.48 -2.54 14.83
N ALA A 106 2.59 -3.80 14.41
CA ALA A 106 1.91 -4.30 13.21
C ALA A 106 0.37 -4.25 13.33
N GLU A 107 -0.17 -4.50 14.52
CA GLU A 107 -1.60 -4.35 14.83
C GLU A 107 -2.12 -2.93 14.51
N CYS A 108 -1.38 -1.89 14.89
CA CYS A 108 -1.71 -0.50 14.55
C CYS A 108 -1.86 -0.28 13.04
N VAL A 109 -0.96 -0.89 12.25
CA VAL A 109 -1.00 -0.79 10.79
C VAL A 109 -2.23 -1.53 10.23
N ALA A 110 -2.53 -2.72 10.74
CA ALA A 110 -3.70 -3.49 10.35
C ALA A 110 -5.01 -2.75 10.67
N ASP A 111 -5.09 -2.11 11.84
CA ASP A 111 -6.24 -1.31 12.24
C ASP A 111 -6.41 -0.05 11.38
N ALA A 112 -5.31 0.60 11.01
CA ALA A 112 -5.34 1.73 10.08
C ALA A 112 -5.86 1.30 8.69
N ILE A 113 -5.41 0.15 8.17
CA ILE A 113 -5.90 -0.40 6.90
C ILE A 113 -7.40 -0.70 6.95
N ARG A 114 -7.88 -1.35 8.02
CA ARG A 114 -9.31 -1.68 8.19
C ARG A 114 -10.20 -0.44 8.34
N SER A 115 -9.67 0.58 9.01
CA SER A 115 -10.41 1.81 9.33
C SER A 115 -10.35 2.85 8.22
N PHE A 116 -9.61 2.60 7.15
CA PHE A 116 -9.48 3.55 6.04
C PHE A 116 -10.77 3.58 5.20
N GLU A 117 -11.40 4.75 5.17
CA GLU A 117 -12.62 5.02 4.39
C GLU A 117 -12.41 6.06 3.28
N GLY A 118 -11.14 6.40 2.99
CA GLY A 118 -10.79 7.36 1.94
C GLY A 118 -10.99 6.81 0.53
N PRO A 119 -10.96 7.67 -0.51
CA PRO A 119 -10.95 7.22 -1.90
C PRO A 119 -9.66 6.45 -2.21
N GLY A 120 -9.59 5.67 -3.28
CA GLY A 120 -8.35 5.05 -3.76
C GLY A 120 -7.79 3.96 -2.85
N ASN A 121 -6.49 3.68 -2.94
CA ASN A 121 -5.82 2.55 -2.31
C ASN A 121 -4.67 2.97 -1.39
N LEU A 122 -4.27 2.06 -0.49
CA LEU A 122 -3.20 2.29 0.47
C LEU A 122 -1.88 1.73 -0.04
N LEU A 123 -0.78 2.47 0.12
CA LEU A 123 0.59 1.98 -0.02
C LEU A 123 1.29 1.98 1.33
N ILE A 124 1.75 0.82 1.77
CA ILE A 124 2.36 0.60 3.08
C ILE A 124 3.82 0.19 2.88
N ALA A 125 4.76 1.06 3.23
CA ALA A 125 6.19 0.76 3.17
C ALA A 125 6.73 0.40 4.55
N TRP A 126 7.34 -0.78 4.68
CA TRP A 126 7.76 -1.28 5.99
C TRP A 126 9.08 -2.07 5.98
N ARG A 127 9.50 -2.57 7.14
CA ARG A 127 10.63 -3.50 7.25
C ARG A 127 10.15 -4.91 6.92
N HIS A 128 10.84 -5.62 6.02
CA HIS A 128 10.52 -7.00 5.61
C HIS A 128 10.18 -7.94 6.78
N LYS A 129 10.97 -7.94 7.86
CA LYS A 129 10.72 -8.79 9.05
C LYS A 129 9.42 -8.50 9.81
N ASN A 130 8.76 -7.39 9.53
CA ASN A 130 7.52 -6.98 10.17
C ASN A 130 6.33 -6.98 9.20
N ILE A 131 6.56 -7.24 7.91
CA ILE A 131 5.48 -7.35 6.91
C ILE A 131 4.59 -8.58 7.16
N PRO A 132 5.13 -9.79 7.46
CA PRO A 132 4.32 -10.93 7.85
C PRO A 132 3.41 -10.66 9.06
N ASP A 133 3.93 -10.00 10.10
CA ASP A 133 3.14 -9.64 11.29
C ASP A 133 1.91 -8.79 10.90
N ILE A 134 2.04 -7.84 9.97
CA ILE A 134 0.92 -7.00 9.51
C ILE A 134 -0.16 -7.86 8.86
N GLN A 135 0.23 -8.85 8.05
CA GLN A 135 -0.71 -9.77 7.41
C GLN A 135 -1.41 -10.69 8.41
N GLU A 136 -0.69 -11.20 9.41
CA GLU A 136 -1.28 -11.97 10.51
C GLU A 136 -2.34 -11.15 11.24
N PHE A 137 -2.02 -9.91 11.61
CA PHE A 137 -2.99 -9.00 12.24
C PHE A 137 -4.17 -8.64 11.34
N LEU A 138 -4.00 -8.66 10.01
CA LEU A 138 -5.08 -8.48 9.04
C LEU A 138 -6.00 -9.71 8.90
N GLY A 139 -5.56 -10.88 9.37
CA GLY A 139 -6.36 -12.11 9.42
C GLY A 139 -5.78 -13.27 8.63
N SER A 140 -4.59 -13.12 8.03
CA SER A 140 -3.93 -14.20 7.29
C SER A 140 -3.54 -15.35 8.23
N THR A 141 -3.91 -16.58 7.83
CA THR A 141 -3.48 -17.81 8.50
C THR A 141 -2.30 -18.49 7.81
N ASP A 142 -1.84 -17.93 6.69
CA ASP A 142 -0.76 -18.51 5.89
C ASP A 142 0.60 -18.27 6.58
N PRO A 143 1.55 -19.22 6.52
CA PRO A 143 2.91 -19.02 7.00
C PRO A 143 3.68 -18.09 6.05
N LEU A 144 3.57 -16.78 6.26
CA LEU A 144 4.14 -15.78 5.36
C LEU A 144 5.61 -15.49 5.68
N VAL A 145 6.45 -15.48 4.65
CA VAL A 145 7.85 -15.04 4.74
C VAL A 145 8.13 -14.01 3.64
N TYR A 146 8.59 -12.82 4.03
CA TYR A 146 9.10 -11.83 3.08
C TYR A 146 10.58 -12.11 2.80
N PRO A 147 11.00 -12.39 1.54
CA PRO A 147 12.38 -12.73 1.23
C PRO A 147 13.39 -11.64 1.61
N ASP A 148 14.49 -12.03 2.26
CA ASP A 148 15.50 -11.10 2.78
C ASP A 148 16.27 -10.35 1.67
N ASP A 149 16.40 -10.95 0.47
CA ASP A 149 17.12 -10.43 -0.69
C ASP A 149 16.25 -9.59 -1.65
N ARG A 150 14.93 -9.60 -1.46
CA ARG A 150 13.99 -8.87 -2.33
C ARG A 150 13.63 -7.51 -1.75
N PHE A 151 13.73 -6.49 -2.60
CA PHE A 151 13.39 -5.10 -2.29
C PHE A 151 12.28 -4.55 -3.19
N ASP A 152 11.85 -5.35 -4.15
CA ASP A 152 11.03 -4.96 -5.29
C ASP A 152 9.63 -5.57 -5.26
N MET A 153 9.25 -6.26 -4.18
CA MET A 153 7.99 -7.00 -4.17
C MET A 153 6.84 -6.13 -3.68
N ILE A 154 5.79 -6.09 -4.50
CA ILE A 154 4.49 -5.50 -4.21
C ILE A 154 3.54 -6.63 -3.82
N TRP A 155 3.16 -6.70 -2.55
CA TRP A 155 2.11 -7.60 -2.08
C TRP A 155 0.76 -6.91 -2.24
N THR A 156 -0.15 -7.51 -3.02
CA THR A 156 -1.50 -6.98 -3.24
C THR A 156 -2.48 -7.67 -2.32
N ILE A 157 -3.16 -6.88 -1.49
CA ILE A 157 -4.02 -7.36 -0.41
C ILE A 157 -5.37 -6.63 -0.52
N PRO A 158 -6.31 -7.17 -1.33
CA PRO A 158 -7.65 -6.62 -1.42
C PRO A 158 -8.46 -6.95 -0.16
N TYR A 159 -9.56 -6.22 0.08
CA TYR A 159 -10.54 -6.60 1.09
C TYR A 159 -11.02 -8.05 0.87
N PRO A 160 -11.15 -8.89 1.92
CA PRO A 160 -11.18 -8.56 3.36
C PRO A 160 -9.81 -8.48 4.06
N TYR A 161 -8.72 -8.34 3.28
CA TYR A 161 -7.32 -8.13 3.70
C TYR A 161 -6.61 -9.33 4.34
N ASP A 162 -7.30 -10.45 4.48
CA ASP A 162 -6.79 -11.69 5.07
C ASP A 162 -5.88 -12.49 4.12
N LYS A 163 -5.72 -12.07 2.87
CA LYS A 163 -4.95 -12.80 1.87
C LYS A 163 -4.20 -11.90 0.89
N ILE A 164 -2.97 -12.33 0.57
CA ILE A 164 -2.20 -11.80 -0.56
C ILE A 164 -2.69 -12.50 -1.83
N THR A 165 -3.31 -11.74 -2.73
CA THR A 165 -3.87 -12.30 -3.98
C THR A 165 -2.92 -12.22 -5.17
N ASP A 166 -1.92 -11.34 -5.10
CA ASP A 166 -0.94 -11.14 -6.17
C ASP A 166 0.38 -10.61 -5.58
N ILE A 167 1.50 -11.07 -6.15
CA ILE A 167 2.84 -10.59 -5.81
C ILE A 167 3.55 -10.25 -7.12
N ARG A 168 3.92 -8.97 -7.28
CA ARG A 168 4.63 -8.49 -8.48
C ARG A 168 5.94 -7.81 -8.12
N SER A 169 6.84 -7.77 -9.10
CA SER A 169 8.02 -6.91 -9.06
C SER A 169 7.60 -5.45 -9.32
N GLU A 170 8.32 -4.49 -8.76
CA GLU A 170 8.20 -3.06 -9.06
C GLU A 170 8.66 -2.75 -10.50
N GLU A 171 9.43 -3.65 -11.10
CA GLU A 171 10.06 -3.55 -12.42
C GLU A 171 10.97 -2.32 -12.55
N CYS A 172 11.68 -1.96 -11.47
CA CYS A 172 12.62 -0.86 -11.46
C CYS A 172 13.87 -1.17 -12.30
N PRO A 173 14.18 -0.36 -13.34
CA PRO A 173 15.26 -0.67 -14.27
C PRO A 173 16.62 -0.87 -13.59
N GLY A 174 17.20 -2.06 -13.76
CA GLY A 174 18.52 -2.40 -13.24
C GLY A 174 18.59 -2.69 -11.74
N LEU A 175 17.46 -2.71 -11.03
CA LEU A 175 17.42 -2.98 -9.58
C LEU A 175 16.76 -4.33 -9.25
N ASP A 176 15.81 -4.78 -10.06
CA ASP A 176 14.95 -5.88 -9.67
C ASP A 176 15.52 -7.23 -10.08
N THR A 177 15.52 -8.15 -9.12
CA THR A 177 15.96 -9.52 -9.36
C THR A 177 14.75 -10.38 -9.70
N ARG A 178 14.70 -10.91 -10.93
CA ARG A 178 13.65 -11.80 -11.45
C ARG A 178 12.27 -11.11 -11.64
N PRO A 179 12.09 -10.32 -12.72
CA PRO A 179 10.84 -9.59 -12.99
C PRO A 179 9.58 -10.46 -13.19
N GLY A 180 9.72 -11.79 -13.37
CA GLY A 180 8.63 -12.62 -13.90
C GLY A 180 7.95 -13.59 -12.94
N LEU A 181 8.51 -13.95 -11.79
CA LEU A 181 7.98 -15.03 -10.95
C LEU A 181 8.34 -14.81 -9.47
N VAL A 182 7.34 -14.49 -8.65
CA VAL A 182 7.37 -14.79 -7.22
C VAL A 182 6.30 -15.83 -6.96
N ALA A 183 6.62 -17.10 -7.22
CA ALA A 183 5.81 -18.18 -6.67
C ALA A 183 5.88 -18.06 -5.14
N GLN A 184 4.71 -18.01 -4.50
CA GLN A 184 4.58 -18.16 -3.05
C GLN A 184 5.33 -19.44 -2.64
N TYR A 185 6.28 -19.32 -1.71
CA TYR A 185 6.82 -20.47 -0.97
C TYR A 185 5.96 -20.71 0.26
#